data_AF-A0A1G7V656-F1
#
_entry.id   AF-A0A1G7V656-F1
#
_cell.length_a   1.000
_cell.length_b   1.000
_cell.length_c   1.000
_cell.angle_alpha   90.00
_cell.angle_beta   90.00
_cell.angle_gamma   90.00
#
_symmetry.space_group_name_H-M   'P 1'
#
loop_
_entity.id
_entity.type
_entity.pdbx_description
1 polymer ?
#
loop_
_entity_poly.entity_id
_entity_poly.type
_entity_poly.pdbx_seq_one_letter_code
_entity_poly.pdbx_strand_id
1 'polypeptide(L)'
;MNQRWQLEDRVTELKRGLLDGRFRGDPAALFSLRIALAQSAADAVQLELQASGGKAYLQEQGIGFARRWRESAFVPIITPTLVQLRAQLQRLER
;
A
#
# COMPACT_ATOMS: atom_id res chain seq x y z
N MET A 1 2.42 16.00 -7.16
CA MET A 1 2.81 15.87 -5.74
C MET A 1 3.60 14.56 -5.59
N ASN A 2 4.79 14.58 -5.00
CA ASN A 2 5.72 13.42 -5.01
C ASN A 2 5.19 12.29 -4.10
N GLN A 3 5.23 11.04 -4.59
CA GLN A 3 4.69 9.83 -3.94
C GLN A 3 5.23 9.60 -2.52
N ARG A 4 6.45 10.05 -2.25
CA ARG A 4 7.05 9.99 -0.91
C ARG A 4 6.24 10.77 0.13
N TRP A 5 5.82 11.99 -0.18
CA TRP A 5 5.02 12.81 0.74
C TRP A 5 3.65 12.19 1.00
N GLN A 6 3.02 11.64 -0.05
CA GLN A 6 1.74 10.94 0.12
C GLN A 6 1.87 9.72 1.04
N LEU A 7 2.98 8.99 0.97
CA LEU A 7 3.25 7.88 1.89
C LEU A 7 3.46 8.39 3.32
N GLU A 8 4.27 9.44 3.50
CA GLU A 8 4.54 10.05 4.81
C GLU A 8 3.24 10.56 5.48
N ASP A 9 2.36 11.21 4.70
CA ASP A 9 1.05 11.67 5.15
C ASP A 9 0.16 10.50 5.57
N ARG A 10 0.05 9.45 4.73
CA ARG A 10 -0.77 8.26 5.02
C ARG A 10 -0.27 7.50 6.25
N VAL A 11 1.05 7.40 6.43
CA VAL A 11 1.66 6.77 7.61
C VAL A 11 1.38 7.60 8.86
N THR A 12 1.49 8.92 8.77
CA THR A 12 1.16 9.83 9.87
C THR A 12 -0.30 9.71 10.26
N GLU A 13 -1.19 9.68 9.28
CA GLU A 13 -2.63 9.56 9.49
C GLU A 13 -3.01 8.21 10.12
N LEU A 14 -2.42 7.11 9.64
CA LEU A 14 -2.60 5.79 10.25
C LEU A 14 -2.16 5.80 11.72
N LYS A 15 -0.96 6.32 12.01
CA LYS A 15 -0.44 6.36 13.38
C LYS A 15 -1.34 7.19 14.30
N ARG A 16 -1.74 8.40 13.88
CA ARG A 16 -2.64 9.26 14.65
C ARG A 16 -3.99 8.60 14.89
N GLY A 17 -4.63 8.08 13.85
CA GLY A 17 -5.94 7.43 13.98
C GLY A 17 -5.93 6.18 14.86
N LEU A 18 -4.81 5.46 14.92
CA LEU A 18 -4.63 4.35 15.86
C LEU A 18 -4.47 4.83 17.30
N LEU A 19 -3.64 5.86 17.53
CA LEU A 19 -3.40 6.43 18.86
C LEU A 19 -4.68 7.05 19.46
N ASP A 20 -5.43 7.77 18.65
CA ASP A 20 -6.64 8.48 19.08
C ASP A 20 -7.91 7.61 19.02
N GLY A 21 -7.78 6.35 18.59
CA GLY A 21 -8.88 5.37 18.54
C GLY A 21 -9.97 5.64 17.49
N ARG A 22 -9.77 6.62 16.59
CA ARG A 22 -10.76 7.12 15.62
C ARG A 22 -11.36 6.01 14.74
N PHE A 23 -10.55 5.04 14.35
CA PHE A 23 -10.96 3.96 13.44
C PHE A 23 -12.01 3.01 14.03
N ARG A 24 -12.30 3.09 15.34
CA ARG A 24 -13.42 2.37 15.95
C ARG A 24 -14.78 2.99 15.59
N GLY A 25 -14.84 4.33 15.53
CA GLY A 25 -16.04 5.07 15.14
C GLY A 25 -16.14 5.31 13.64
N ASP A 26 -15.00 5.29 12.94
CA ASP A 26 -14.92 5.46 11.50
C ASP A 26 -14.02 4.37 10.87
N PRO A 27 -14.55 3.14 10.70
CA PRO A 27 -13.82 2.06 10.04
C PRO A 27 -13.56 2.32 8.55
N ALA A 28 -14.40 3.15 7.91
CA ALA A 28 -14.23 3.51 6.50
C ALA A 28 -12.90 4.23 6.26
N ALA A 29 -12.52 5.16 7.14
CA ALA A 29 -11.21 5.82 7.08
C ALA A 29 -10.03 4.83 7.15
N LEU A 30 -10.12 3.79 8.00
CA LEU A 30 -9.06 2.78 8.10
C LEU A 30 -8.96 1.93 6.82
N PHE A 31 -10.10 1.54 6.25
CA PHE A 31 -10.13 0.76 5.01
C PHE A 31 -9.52 1.55 3.84
N SER A 32 -9.91 2.82 3.71
CA SER A 32 -9.35 3.74 2.71
C SER A 32 -7.83 3.91 2.86
N LEU A 33 -7.34 4.10 4.09
CA LEU A 33 -5.89 4.19 4.36
C LEU A 33 -5.15 2.91 3.99
N ARG A 34 -5.69 1.74 4.35
CA ARG A 34 -5.05 0.45 4.04
C ARG A 34 -5.00 0.19 2.54
N ILE A 35 -6.07 0.52 1.80
CA ILE A 35 -6.09 0.45 0.33
C ILE A 35 -5.01 1.38 -0.25
N ALA A 36 -4.93 2.62 0.23
CA ALA A 36 -3.98 3.61 -0.25
C ALA A 36 -2.52 3.23 0.03
N LEU A 37 -2.22 2.66 1.20
CA LEU A 37 -0.88 2.18 1.57
C LEU A 37 -0.45 0.97 0.73
N ALA A 38 -1.36 0.02 0.46
CA ALA A 38 -1.09 -1.10 -0.43
C ALA A 38 -0.76 -0.63 -1.85
N GLN A 39 -1.50 0.36 -2.35
CA GLN A 39 -1.23 0.96 -3.65
C GLN A 39 0.16 1.65 -3.67
N SER A 40 0.51 2.41 -2.63
CA SER A 40 1.83 3.03 -2.52
C SER A 40 2.99 2.03 -2.60
N ALA A 41 2.84 0.85 -2.00
CA ALA A 41 3.86 -0.20 -2.07
C ALA A 41 4.01 -0.76 -3.49
N ALA A 42 2.88 -1.03 -4.17
CA ALA A 42 2.89 -1.51 -5.55
C ALA A 42 3.49 -0.46 -6.50
N ASP A 43 3.07 0.80 -6.38
CA ASP A 43 3.56 1.90 -7.20
C ASP A 43 5.07 2.12 -7.02
N ALA A 44 5.59 2.01 -5.80
CA ALA A 44 7.01 2.19 -5.52
C ALA A 44 7.88 1.13 -6.21
N VAL A 45 7.44 -0.14 -6.14
CA VAL A 45 8.14 -1.24 -6.82
C VAL A 45 8.01 -1.11 -8.34
N GLN A 46 6.85 -0.66 -8.84
CA GLN A 46 6.67 -0.42 -10.27
C GLN A 46 7.59 0.69 -10.79
N LEU A 47 7.76 1.77 -10.02
CA LEU A 47 8.71 2.83 -10.36
C LEU A 47 10.16 2.32 -10.36
N GLU A 48 10.52 1.45 -9.42
CA GLU A 48 11.84 0.82 -9.41
C GLU A 48 12.09 0.00 -10.69
N LEU A 49 11.09 -0.78 -11.13
CA LEU A 49 11.15 -1.53 -12.38
C LEU A 49 11.29 -0.60 -13.59
N GLN A 50 10.52 0.48 -13.65
CA GLN A 50 10.58 1.45 -14.74
C GLN A 50 11.94 2.15 -14.81
N ALA A 51 12.53 2.49 -13.65
CA ALA A 51 13.84 3.12 -13.58
C ALA A 51 14.99 2.17 -13.94
N SER A 52 14.88 0.91 -13.55
CA SER A 52 15.93 -0.11 -13.74
C SER A 52 15.82 -0.82 -15.10
N GLY A 53 14.64 -0.80 -15.72
CA GLY A 53 14.33 -1.54 -16.94
C GLY A 53 14.45 -3.06 -16.76
N GLY A 54 14.69 -3.78 -17.85
CA GLY A 54 14.81 -5.24 -17.84
C GLY A 54 15.95 -5.79 -16.97
N LYS A 55 16.94 -4.96 -16.63
CA LYS A 55 18.06 -5.32 -15.73
C LYS A 55 17.58 -5.69 -14.32
N ALA A 56 16.42 -5.18 -13.90
CA ALA A 56 15.81 -5.54 -12.62
C ALA A 56 15.53 -7.04 -12.47
N TYR A 57 15.37 -7.76 -13.58
CA TYR A 57 15.15 -9.21 -13.59
C TYR A 57 16.44 -10.04 -13.49
N LEU A 58 17.61 -9.43 -13.68
CA LEU A 58 18.90 -10.11 -13.61
C LEU A 58 19.37 -10.18 -12.16
N GLN A 59 19.76 -11.37 -11.68
CA GLN A 59 20.14 -11.57 -10.28
C GLN A 59 21.32 -10.70 -9.81
N GLU A 60 22.29 -10.43 -10.70
CA GLU A 60 23.48 -9.62 -10.40
C GLU A 60 23.20 -8.12 -10.29
N GLN A 61 22.18 -7.62 -11.01
CA GLN A 61 21.91 -6.18 -11.17
C GLN A 61 20.63 -5.74 -10.44
N GLY A 62 19.71 -6.67 -10.19
CA GLY A 62 18.43 -6.47 -9.51
C GLY A 62 18.42 -6.93 -8.05
N ILE A 63 19.57 -6.87 -7.36
CA ILE A 63 19.69 -7.37 -5.97
C ILE A 63 18.62 -6.71 -5.09
N GLY A 64 17.68 -7.53 -4.61
CA GLY A 64 16.57 -7.12 -3.76
C GLY A 64 15.29 -6.72 -4.49
N PHE A 65 15.29 -6.43 -5.80
CA PHE A 65 14.07 -6.14 -6.56
C PHE A 65 13.11 -7.34 -6.55
N ALA A 66 13.61 -8.52 -6.90
CA ALA A 66 12.79 -9.75 -6.92
C ALA A 66 12.19 -10.11 -5.54
N ARG A 67 12.82 -9.67 -4.45
CA ARG A 67 12.25 -9.78 -3.10
C ARG A 67 11.13 -8.76 -2.91
N ARG A 68 11.40 -7.47 -3.15
CA ARG A 68 10.42 -6.38 -3.02
C ARG A 68 9.18 -6.59 -3.91
N TRP A 69 9.37 -7.09 -5.13
CA TRP A 69 8.29 -7.45 -6.05
C TRP A 69 7.35 -8.52 -5.48
N ARG A 70 7.92 -9.59 -4.91
CA ARG A 70 7.11 -10.63 -4.26
C ARG A 70 6.40 -10.06 -3.04
N GLU A 71 7.12 -9.35 -2.18
CA GLU A 71 6.55 -8.72 -0.98
C GLU A 71 5.40 -7.76 -1.33
N SER A 72 5.55 -6.89 -2.33
CA SER A 72 4.50 -5.96 -2.76
C SER A 72 3.29 -6.69 -3.35
N ALA A 73 3.49 -7.79 -4.07
CA ALA A 73 2.41 -8.61 -4.60
C ALA A 73 1.60 -9.33 -3.49
N PHE A 74 2.21 -9.56 -2.31
CA PHE A 74 1.52 -10.14 -1.15
C PHE A 74 0.64 -9.14 -0.38
N VAL A 75 1.05 -7.87 -0.28
CA VAL A 75 0.31 -6.82 0.46
C VAL A 75 -1.20 -6.78 0.13
N PRO A 76 -1.64 -6.80 -1.15
CA PRO A 76 -3.06 -6.69 -1.48
C PRO A 76 -3.90 -7.94 -1.19
N ILE A 77 -3.27 -9.10 -1.00
CA ILE A 77 -3.95 -10.39 -0.83
C ILE A 77 -3.93 -10.90 0.63
N ILE A 78 -3.21 -10.24 1.53
CA ILE A 78 -3.24 -10.56 2.95
C ILE A 78 -4.55 -10.05 3.57
N THR A 79 -5.24 -10.94 4.28
CA THR A 79 -6.53 -10.64 4.92
C THR A 79 -6.47 -9.41 5.84
N PRO A 80 -7.47 -8.50 5.78
CA PRO A 80 -8.47 -8.40 4.71
C PRO A 80 -7.83 -7.97 3.38
N THR A 81 -8.19 -8.66 2.30
CA THR A 81 -7.72 -8.37 0.93
C THR A 81 -8.25 -7.02 0.44
N LEU A 82 -7.63 -6.44 -0.60
CA LEU A 82 -8.13 -5.19 -1.20
C LEU A 82 -9.57 -5.29 -1.71
N VAL A 83 -9.94 -6.45 -2.28
CA VAL A 83 -11.31 -6.70 -2.73
C VAL A 83 -12.27 -6.70 -1.53
N GLN A 84 -11.89 -7.35 -0.44
CA GLN A 84 -12.68 -7.36 0.80
C GLN A 84 -12.82 -5.94 1.38
N LEU A 85 -11.73 -5.16 1.44
CA LEU A 85 -11.75 -3.79 1.95
C LEU A 85 -12.65 -2.88 1.10
N ARG A 86 -12.54 -2.95 -0.24
CA ARG A 86 -13.40 -2.17 -1.15
C ARG A 86 -14.86 -2.54 -1.02
N ALA A 87 -15.16 -3.84 -0.89
CA ALA A 87 -16.53 -4.31 -0.68
C ALA A 87 -17.11 -3.81 0.66
N GLN A 88 -16.31 -3.80 1.74
CA GLN A 88 -16.74 -3.25 3.02
C GLN A 88 -16.91 -1.72 2.96
N LEU A 89 -16.00 -1.01 2.30
CA LEU A 89 -16.10 0.45 2.14
C LEU A 89 -17.39 0.82 1.39
N GLN A 90 -17.68 0.15 0.28
CA GLN A 90 -18.92 0.35 -0.46
C GLN A 90 -20.18 0.07 0.38
N ARG A 91 -20.12 -0.82 1.36
CA ARG A 91 -21.22 -1.09 2.28
C ARG A 91 -21.40 0.01 3.33
N LEU A 92 -20.31 0.65 3.77
CA LEU A 92 -20.32 1.73 4.76
C LEU A 92 -20.71 3.09 4.16
N GLU A 93 -20.51 3.28 2.85
CA GLU A 93 -20.87 4.50 2.12
C GLU A 93 -22.35 4.54 1.66
N ARG A 94 -23.12 3.49 1.94
CA ARG A 94 -24.58 3.42 1.69
C ARG A 94 -25.36 3.83 2.92
#